data_AF-A0A3M1NTM0-F1
#
_entry.id   AF-A0A3M1NTM0-F1
#
_cell.length_a   1.000
_cell.length_b   1.000
_cell.length_c   1.000
_cell.angle_alpha   90.00
_cell.angle_beta   90.00
_cell.angle_gamma   90.00
#
_symmetry.space_group_name_H-M   'P 1'
#
loop_
_entity.id
_entity.type
_entity.pdbx_description
1 polymer ?
#
loop_
_entity_poly.entity_id
_entity_poly.type
_entity_poly.pdbx_seq_one_letter_code
_entity_poly.pdbx_strand_id
1 'polypeptide(L)'
;NGNPALRDDFARAVEAFGGLTTTVSTSGGRRTPSLRVASDAAATLRNRQAFARQLTATLQDHPADTGAVAATVGVTRGAVDAWKAGTSAPRPAHFERLCDALDVPATTLAPEGHAAMSRSSQNALTRWLQELGLWGCSAHTKHIPAVVFTLQKPLVALFLNRLFATDGWATVLRSGQAQLGYATASERLARQVQHLLLRFGIIARLKERRVKYRAGRRTAWQLDITDARSIETFVQEIGIFGKEEALARVREALRGRRYQTNRDLIPVGIWEQLRAAKGATSWQALGRKAGLRGYTNLHVGKRALSRDRLRRLAGALDHAGLKNLAESEVYWDEIVAIEAVGVKQVYDLTIPETHNFVANDICVHNTAFALACARNAALHPTLGTGVAIFSLEMSAQQLAQRLLTAEARVDAQAARTGRLSEDDWPRLARAAGRLSAAPIFIDDTPGLSILELRAKCRR
;
A
#
# COMPACT_ATOMS: atom_id res chain seq x y z
N ASN A 1 -21.86 10.01 -10.24
CA ASN A 1 -20.98 10.19 -11.42
C ASN A 1 -21.88 10.26 -12.65
N GLY A 2 -21.66 11.21 -13.55
CA GLY A 2 -22.48 11.37 -14.76
C GLY A 2 -22.19 10.35 -15.87
N ASN A 3 -21.05 9.65 -15.80
CA ASN A 3 -20.66 8.66 -16.80
C ASN A 3 -21.63 7.46 -16.83
N PRO A 4 -22.33 7.19 -17.95
CA PRO A 4 -23.20 6.02 -18.10
C PRO A 4 -22.46 4.69 -17.94
N ALA A 5 -21.29 4.54 -18.56
CA ALA A 5 -20.52 3.29 -18.51
C ALA A 5 -20.15 2.89 -17.07
N LEU A 6 -19.82 3.86 -16.22
CA LEU A 6 -19.53 3.61 -14.81
C LEU A 6 -20.78 3.23 -14.01
N ARG A 7 -21.95 3.77 -14.38
CA ARG A 7 -23.23 3.38 -13.76
C ARG A 7 -23.60 1.95 -14.14
N ASP A 8 -23.39 1.57 -15.39
CA ASP A 8 -23.66 0.21 -15.86
C ASP A 8 -22.67 -0.81 -15.27
N ASP A 9 -21.40 -0.43 -15.14
CA ASP A 9 -20.39 -1.24 -14.44
C ASP A 9 -20.76 -1.47 -12.97
N PHE A 10 -21.21 -0.43 -12.28
CA PHE A 10 -21.74 -0.56 -10.93
C PHE A 10 -22.99 -1.44 -10.87
N ALA A 11 -23.94 -1.28 -11.79
CA ALA A 11 -25.16 -2.09 -11.83
C ALA A 11 -24.85 -3.58 -11.98
N ARG A 12 -23.96 -3.95 -12.90
CA ARG A 12 -23.50 -5.34 -13.07
C ARG A 12 -22.80 -5.87 -11.81
N ALA A 13 -21.99 -5.05 -11.15
CA ALA A 13 -21.34 -5.44 -9.90
C ALA A 13 -22.35 -5.69 -8.77
N VAL A 14 -23.47 -4.96 -8.75
CA VAL A 14 -24.56 -5.19 -7.79
C VAL A 14 -25.32 -6.47 -8.09
N GLU A 15 -25.57 -6.78 -9.37
CA GLU A 15 -26.23 -8.03 -9.78
C GLU A 15 -25.46 -9.28 -9.32
N ALA A 16 -24.13 -9.21 -9.27
CA ALA A 16 -23.27 -10.29 -8.80
C ALA A 16 -23.49 -10.68 -7.32
N PHE A 17 -24.13 -9.83 -6.51
CA PHE A 17 -24.52 -10.19 -5.13
C PHE A 17 -25.72 -11.13 -5.06
N GLY A 18 -26.43 -11.34 -6.16
CA GLY A 18 -27.64 -12.17 -6.21
C GLY A 18 -28.85 -11.51 -5.56
N GLY A 19 -30.01 -11.59 -6.22
CA GLY A 19 -31.27 -11.10 -5.66
C GLY A 19 -31.33 -9.58 -5.41
N LEU A 20 -30.46 -8.78 -6.04
CA LEU A 20 -30.48 -7.32 -6.00
C LEU A 20 -30.77 -6.73 -7.38
N THR A 21 -31.44 -5.59 -7.40
CA THR A 21 -31.68 -4.81 -8.62
C THR A 21 -31.23 -3.36 -8.40
N THR A 22 -30.83 -2.71 -9.50
CA THR A 22 -30.51 -1.29 -9.51
C THR A 22 -31.51 -0.50 -10.35
N THR A 23 -31.99 0.61 -9.80
CA THR A 23 -32.87 1.55 -10.52
C THR A 23 -32.20 2.92 -10.61
N VAL A 24 -32.19 3.49 -11.81
CA VAL A 24 -31.63 4.82 -12.05
C VAL A 24 -32.71 5.87 -11.81
N SER A 25 -32.42 6.86 -10.98
CA SER A 25 -33.25 8.06 -10.81
C SER A 25 -32.49 9.28 -11.32
N THR A 26 -33.04 9.93 -12.35
CA THR A 26 -32.41 11.05 -13.07
C THR A 26 -32.81 12.42 -12.52
N SER A 27 -33.69 12.50 -11.52
CA SER A 27 -34.20 13.78 -10.97
C SER A 27 -34.68 14.76 -12.05
N GLY A 28 -35.26 14.25 -13.14
CA GLY A 28 -35.71 15.07 -14.28
C GLY A 28 -34.58 15.88 -14.95
N GLY A 29 -33.33 15.40 -14.89
CA GLY A 29 -32.17 16.05 -15.50
C GLY A 29 -31.54 17.18 -14.67
N ARG A 30 -32.14 17.56 -13.54
CA ARG A 30 -31.65 18.69 -12.70
C ARG A 30 -30.39 18.35 -11.88
N ARG A 31 -30.11 17.07 -11.68
CA ARG A 31 -28.97 16.58 -10.87
C ARG A 31 -28.31 15.40 -11.54
N THR A 32 -27.07 15.11 -11.15
CA THR A 32 -26.40 13.87 -11.54
C THR A 32 -27.27 12.67 -11.17
N PRO A 33 -27.47 11.70 -12.09
CA PRO A 33 -28.28 10.52 -11.80
C PRO A 33 -27.82 9.79 -10.55
N SER A 34 -28.79 9.29 -9.79
CA SER A 34 -28.59 8.44 -8.62
C SER A 34 -29.00 7.01 -8.93
N LEU A 35 -28.31 6.05 -8.31
CA LEU A 35 -28.65 4.63 -8.38
C LEU A 35 -29.24 4.23 -7.03
N ARG A 36 -30.42 3.61 -7.06
CA ARG A 36 -31.02 2.96 -5.89
C ARG A 36 -30.82 1.45 -6.05
N VAL A 37 -30.21 0.85 -5.04
CA VAL A 37 -30.09 -0.61 -4.91
C VAL A 37 -31.22 -1.11 -4.01
N ALA A 38 -31.94 -2.13 -4.46
CA ALA A 38 -33.02 -2.75 -3.69
C ALA A 38 -33.00 -4.27 -3.87
N SER A 39 -33.66 -4.99 -2.97
CA SER A 39 -33.91 -6.41 -3.16
C SER A 39 -34.80 -6.63 -4.38
N ASP A 40 -34.45 -7.61 -5.20
CA ASP A 40 -35.29 -8.06 -6.30
C ASP A 40 -36.53 -8.78 -5.74
N ALA A 41 -37.69 -8.16 -5.89
CA ALA A 41 -38.96 -8.71 -5.43
C ALA A 41 -39.31 -10.03 -6.15
N ALA A 42 -38.90 -10.19 -7.41
CA ALA A 42 -39.13 -11.40 -8.19
C ALA A 42 -38.21 -12.52 -7.70
N ALA A 43 -36.92 -12.25 -7.46
CA ALA A 43 -36.01 -13.22 -6.83
C ALA A 43 -36.49 -13.63 -5.43
N THR A 44 -36.93 -12.67 -4.61
CA THR A 44 -37.46 -12.95 -3.27
C THR A 44 -38.66 -13.91 -3.34
N LEU A 45 -39.56 -13.71 -4.31
CA LEU A 45 -40.70 -14.59 -4.52
C LEU A 45 -40.28 -15.98 -4.99
N ARG A 46 -39.34 -16.08 -5.94
CA ARG A 46 -38.78 -17.37 -6.40
C ARG A 46 -38.15 -18.15 -5.24
N ASN A 47 -37.39 -17.48 -4.38
CA ASN A 47 -36.75 -18.10 -3.22
C ASN A 47 -37.77 -18.58 -2.18
N ARG A 48 -38.84 -17.81 -1.94
CA ARG A 48 -39.97 -18.27 -1.09
C ARG A 48 -40.65 -19.50 -1.66
N GLN A 49 -40.88 -19.53 -2.97
CA GLN A 49 -41.50 -20.68 -3.63
C GLN A 49 -40.59 -21.92 -3.58
N ALA A 50 -39.27 -21.75 -3.71
CA ALA A 50 -38.31 -22.83 -3.54
C ALA A 50 -38.33 -23.38 -2.11
N PHE A 51 -38.26 -22.51 -1.11
CA PHE A 51 -38.38 -22.89 0.30
C PHE A 51 -39.71 -23.60 0.60
N ALA A 52 -40.82 -23.09 0.07
CA ALA A 52 -42.13 -23.69 0.23
C ALA A 52 -42.19 -25.13 -0.30
N ARG A 53 -41.59 -25.37 -1.47
CA ARG A 53 -41.46 -26.72 -2.04
C ARG A 53 -40.59 -27.63 -1.18
N GLN A 54 -39.41 -27.16 -0.75
CA GLN A 54 -38.49 -27.95 0.08
C GLN A 54 -39.10 -28.27 1.45
N LEU A 55 -39.74 -27.30 2.08
CA LEU A 55 -40.45 -27.48 3.35
C LEU A 55 -41.59 -28.49 3.19
N THR A 56 -42.36 -28.41 2.10
CA THR A 56 -43.46 -29.36 1.84
C THR A 56 -42.94 -30.77 1.64
N ALA A 57 -41.88 -30.95 0.86
CA ALA A 57 -41.25 -32.26 0.66
C ALA A 57 -40.67 -32.82 1.98
N THR A 58 -39.93 -32.00 2.72
CA THR A 58 -39.34 -32.40 4.01
C THR A 58 -40.41 -32.82 5.00
N LEU A 59 -41.54 -32.10 5.05
CA LEU A 59 -42.67 -32.44 5.93
C LEU A 59 -43.45 -33.68 5.49
N GLN A 60 -43.43 -34.05 4.21
CA GLN A 60 -44.06 -35.29 3.73
C GLN A 60 -43.34 -36.54 4.24
N ASP A 61 -42.01 -36.46 4.36
CA ASP A 61 -41.16 -37.55 4.82
C ASP A 61 -40.93 -37.52 6.35
N HIS A 62 -41.44 -36.50 7.04
CA HIS A 62 -41.23 -36.30 8.47
C HIS A 62 -42.34 -36.98 9.31
N PRO A 63 -42.00 -37.66 10.42
CA PRO A 63 -42.97 -38.41 11.23
C PRO A 63 -43.96 -37.52 12.00
N ALA A 64 -43.61 -36.26 12.28
CA ALA A 64 -44.47 -35.31 12.97
C ALA A 64 -45.37 -34.54 12.00
N ASP A 65 -46.66 -34.39 12.33
CA ASP A 65 -47.59 -33.62 11.53
C ASP A 65 -47.30 -32.09 11.56
N THR A 66 -47.92 -31.33 10.67
CA THR A 66 -47.72 -29.88 10.58
C THR A 66 -48.07 -29.14 11.88
N GLY A 67 -48.99 -29.67 12.69
CA GLY A 67 -49.37 -29.08 13.98
C GLY A 67 -48.31 -29.30 15.06
N ALA A 68 -47.75 -30.50 15.13
CA ALA A 68 -46.65 -30.86 16.01
C ALA A 68 -45.38 -30.04 15.68
N VAL A 69 -45.04 -29.92 14.40
CA VAL A 69 -43.92 -29.07 13.96
C VAL A 69 -44.18 -27.60 14.31
N ALA A 70 -45.41 -27.09 14.10
CA ALA A 70 -45.75 -25.72 14.48
C ALA A 70 -45.59 -25.48 15.99
N ALA A 71 -46.00 -26.45 16.83
CA ALA A 71 -45.83 -26.39 18.28
C ALA A 71 -44.35 -26.36 18.69
N THR A 72 -43.51 -27.23 18.11
CA THR A 72 -42.06 -27.26 18.37
C THR A 72 -41.38 -25.95 17.99
N VAL A 73 -41.78 -25.35 16.86
CA VAL A 73 -41.25 -24.06 16.41
C VAL A 73 -41.82 -22.88 17.21
N GLY A 74 -42.90 -23.07 17.96
CA GLY A 74 -43.58 -22.03 18.73
C GLY A 74 -44.38 -21.06 17.86
N VAL A 75 -45.05 -21.56 16.83
CA VAL A 75 -45.91 -20.79 15.91
C VAL A 75 -47.26 -21.46 15.71
N THR A 76 -48.20 -20.77 15.09
CA THR A 76 -49.51 -21.37 14.73
C THR A 76 -49.37 -22.28 13.51
N ARG A 77 -50.22 -23.32 13.43
CA ARG A 77 -50.31 -24.18 12.23
C ARG A 77 -50.51 -23.37 10.95
N GLY A 78 -51.37 -22.35 10.99
CA GLY A 78 -51.62 -21.47 9.85
C GLY A 78 -50.38 -20.71 9.37
N ALA A 79 -49.42 -20.41 10.25
CA ALA A 79 -48.15 -19.82 9.83
C ALA A 79 -47.32 -20.82 8.99
N VAL A 80 -47.27 -22.08 9.40
CA VAL A 80 -46.56 -23.15 8.65
C VAL A 80 -47.26 -23.42 7.32
N ASP A 81 -48.60 -23.42 7.28
CA ASP A 81 -49.35 -23.55 6.03
C ASP A 81 -49.07 -22.38 5.07
N ALA A 82 -48.97 -21.15 5.60
CA ALA A 82 -48.59 -19.99 4.80
C ALA A 82 -47.14 -20.08 4.26
N TRP A 83 -46.22 -20.70 5.00
CA TRP A 83 -44.85 -20.99 4.57
C TRP A 83 -44.81 -22.04 3.46
N LYS A 84 -45.58 -23.13 3.60
CA LYS A 84 -45.75 -24.17 2.57
C LYS A 84 -46.41 -23.65 1.29
N ALA A 85 -47.24 -22.61 1.40
CA ALA A 85 -47.81 -21.92 0.26
C ALA A 85 -46.88 -20.86 -0.38
N GLY A 86 -45.72 -20.58 0.25
CA GLY A 86 -44.77 -19.56 -0.23
C GLY A 86 -45.26 -18.11 -0.14
N THR A 87 -46.39 -17.88 0.53
CA THR A 87 -46.99 -16.54 0.71
C THR A 87 -46.22 -15.71 1.74
N SER A 88 -45.63 -16.39 2.73
CA SER A 88 -44.78 -15.80 3.76
C SER A 88 -43.55 -16.68 4.03
N ALA A 89 -42.61 -16.18 4.82
CA ALA A 89 -41.43 -16.90 5.27
C ALA A 89 -41.27 -16.74 6.79
N PRO A 90 -40.68 -17.71 7.50
CA PRO A 90 -40.42 -17.60 8.92
C PRO A 90 -39.48 -16.43 9.24
N ARG A 91 -39.55 -15.87 10.46
CA ARG A 91 -38.52 -14.97 10.98
C ARG A 91 -37.24 -15.76 11.30
N PRO A 92 -36.04 -15.13 11.41
CA PRO A 92 -34.78 -15.86 11.64
C PRO A 92 -34.85 -16.88 12.78
N ALA A 93 -35.30 -16.47 13.97
CA ALA A 93 -35.44 -17.36 15.12
C ALA A 93 -36.44 -18.51 14.91
N HIS A 94 -37.47 -18.31 14.09
CA HIS A 94 -38.44 -19.38 13.76
C HIS A 94 -37.89 -20.30 12.67
N PHE A 95 -37.03 -19.79 11.79
CA PHE A 95 -36.37 -20.58 10.76
C PHE A 95 -35.32 -21.52 11.35
N GLU A 96 -34.52 -21.04 12.30
CA GLU A 96 -33.56 -21.87 13.05
C GLU A 96 -34.30 -23.01 13.79
N ARG A 97 -35.33 -22.68 14.57
CA ARG A 97 -36.14 -23.70 15.26
C ARG A 97 -36.85 -24.65 14.29
N LEU A 98 -37.20 -24.20 13.08
CA LEU A 98 -37.80 -25.05 12.05
C LEU A 98 -36.77 -26.04 11.48
N CYS A 99 -35.53 -25.59 11.23
CA CYS A 99 -34.43 -26.47 10.83
C CYS A 99 -34.13 -27.51 11.91
N ASP A 100 -34.06 -27.08 13.18
CA ASP A 100 -33.81 -27.97 14.32
C ASP A 100 -34.96 -28.97 14.50
N ALA A 101 -36.21 -28.53 14.39
CA ALA A 101 -37.40 -29.38 14.54
C ALA A 101 -37.55 -30.42 13.43
N LEU A 102 -36.98 -30.15 12.25
CA LEU A 102 -36.99 -31.05 11.10
C LEU A 102 -35.69 -31.84 10.95
N ASP A 103 -34.70 -31.58 11.80
CA ASP A 103 -33.34 -32.15 11.74
C ASP A 103 -32.69 -32.02 10.35
N VAL A 104 -32.81 -30.83 9.74
CA VAL A 104 -32.22 -30.54 8.43
C VAL A 104 -31.34 -29.29 8.44
N PRO A 105 -30.22 -29.30 7.71
CA PRO A 105 -29.42 -28.09 7.50
C PRO A 105 -30.25 -26.94 6.91
N ALA A 106 -29.95 -25.70 7.30
CA ALA A 106 -30.57 -24.49 6.76
C ALA A 106 -30.49 -24.40 5.22
N THR A 107 -29.41 -24.89 4.63
CA THR A 107 -29.18 -24.93 3.18
C THR A 107 -30.14 -25.87 2.45
N THR A 108 -30.71 -26.87 3.12
CA THR A 108 -31.71 -27.78 2.55
C THR A 108 -33.02 -27.03 2.30
N LEU A 109 -33.49 -26.28 3.29
CA LEU A 109 -34.74 -25.53 3.18
C LEU A 109 -34.57 -24.22 2.41
N ALA A 110 -33.44 -23.53 2.60
CA ALA A 110 -33.15 -22.26 1.94
C ALA A 110 -31.73 -22.26 1.36
N PRO A 111 -31.53 -22.81 0.14
CA PRO A 111 -30.22 -22.88 -0.51
C PRO A 111 -29.53 -21.51 -0.67
N GLU A 112 -30.31 -20.47 -0.97
CA GLU A 112 -29.85 -19.07 -1.11
C GLU A 112 -29.79 -18.33 0.24
N GLY A 113 -30.01 -19.04 1.35
CA GLY A 113 -30.07 -18.51 2.71
C GLY A 113 -31.40 -17.85 3.08
N HIS A 114 -31.66 -17.77 4.40
CA HIS A 114 -32.90 -17.23 4.96
C HIS A 114 -33.23 -15.80 4.50
N ALA A 115 -32.22 -14.93 4.49
CA ALA A 115 -32.37 -13.53 4.12
C ALA A 115 -32.91 -13.34 2.69
N ALA A 116 -32.62 -14.25 1.77
CA ALA A 116 -33.05 -14.16 0.38
C ALA A 116 -34.58 -14.33 0.20
N MET A 117 -35.29 -14.79 1.24
CA MET A 117 -36.75 -14.90 1.28
C MET A 117 -37.44 -13.68 1.90
N SER A 118 -36.70 -12.74 2.50
CA SER A 118 -37.28 -11.60 3.20
C SER A 118 -37.19 -10.31 2.36
N ARG A 119 -38.29 -9.56 2.33
CA ARG A 119 -38.31 -8.21 1.72
C ARG A 119 -37.74 -7.14 2.64
N SER A 120 -37.73 -7.39 3.95
CA SER A 120 -37.28 -6.46 4.97
C SER A 120 -35.89 -6.79 5.52
N SER A 121 -35.31 -7.92 5.13
CA SER A 121 -33.93 -8.22 5.48
C SER A 121 -32.99 -7.25 4.80
N GLN A 122 -31.93 -6.91 5.51
CA GLN A 122 -30.85 -6.11 4.97
C GLN A 122 -30.21 -6.84 3.78
N ASN A 123 -30.09 -6.14 2.65
CA ASN A 123 -29.54 -6.73 1.44
C ASN A 123 -28.05 -7.05 1.57
N ALA A 124 -27.57 -8.02 0.77
CA ALA A 124 -26.20 -8.53 0.85
C ALA A 124 -25.14 -7.44 0.65
N LEU A 125 -25.36 -6.52 -0.28
CA LEU A 125 -24.45 -5.38 -0.50
C LEU A 125 -24.33 -4.49 0.74
N THR A 126 -25.44 -4.20 1.41
CA THR A 126 -25.43 -3.35 2.61
C THR A 126 -24.68 -4.03 3.75
N ARG A 127 -24.91 -5.33 3.97
CA ARG A 127 -24.16 -6.12 4.97
C ARG A 127 -22.66 -6.12 4.67
N TRP A 128 -22.30 -6.40 3.41
CA TRP A 128 -20.90 -6.38 2.98
C TRP A 128 -20.24 -5.00 3.17
N LEU A 129 -20.94 -3.91 2.85
CA LEU A 129 -20.43 -2.57 3.10
C LEU A 129 -20.29 -2.25 4.59
N GLN A 130 -21.13 -2.81 5.46
CA GLN A 130 -21.00 -2.66 6.92
C GLN A 130 -19.78 -3.43 7.45
N GLU A 131 -19.59 -4.67 7.01
CA GLU A 131 -18.42 -5.50 7.35
C GLU A 131 -17.11 -4.81 6.95
N LEU A 132 -17.10 -4.14 5.79
CA LEU A 132 -15.97 -3.35 5.33
C LEU A 132 -15.83 -1.98 6.03
N GLY A 133 -16.77 -1.59 6.89
CA GLY A 133 -16.80 -0.28 7.55
C GLY A 133 -17.06 0.89 6.59
N LEU A 134 -17.63 0.63 5.42
CA LEU A 134 -17.91 1.61 4.36
C LEU A 134 -19.37 2.09 4.35
N TRP A 135 -20.29 1.37 4.98
CA TRP A 135 -21.68 1.79 5.08
C TRP A 135 -21.81 3.05 5.94
N GLY A 136 -22.50 4.07 5.41
CA GLY A 136 -22.65 5.35 6.11
C GLY A 136 -21.39 6.23 6.16
N CYS A 137 -20.30 5.83 5.50
CA CYS A 137 -19.07 6.64 5.46
C CYS A 137 -19.28 7.97 4.72
N SER A 138 -18.91 9.06 5.38
CA SER A 138 -18.86 10.39 4.76
C SER A 138 -17.66 10.52 3.82
N ALA A 139 -17.66 11.52 2.94
CA ALA A 139 -16.53 11.80 2.06
C ALA A 139 -15.19 12.02 2.81
N HIS A 140 -15.24 12.47 4.08
CA HIS A 140 -14.06 12.73 4.92
C HIS A 140 -13.55 11.47 5.63
N THR A 141 -14.42 10.49 5.87
CA THR A 141 -14.09 9.27 6.64
C THR A 141 -13.94 8.03 5.77
N LYS A 142 -14.20 8.15 4.46
CA LYS A 142 -13.90 7.11 3.47
C LYS A 142 -12.45 6.67 3.58
N HIS A 143 -12.24 5.37 3.44
CA HIS A 143 -10.93 4.73 3.49
C HIS A 143 -10.96 3.49 2.59
N ILE A 144 -9.78 2.97 2.27
CA ILE A 144 -9.63 1.68 1.60
C ILE A 144 -9.76 0.56 2.65
N PRO A 145 -10.64 -0.43 2.46
CA PRO A 145 -10.74 -1.59 3.35
C PRO A 145 -9.46 -2.42 3.41
N ALA A 146 -9.18 -3.03 4.56
CA ALA A 146 -7.94 -3.79 4.81
C ALA A 146 -7.70 -4.89 3.77
N VAL A 147 -8.75 -5.59 3.33
CA VAL A 147 -8.67 -6.66 2.32
C VAL A 147 -8.05 -6.21 1.01
N VAL A 148 -8.18 -4.94 0.62
CA VAL A 148 -7.60 -4.43 -0.64
C VAL A 148 -6.07 -4.45 -0.60
N PHE A 149 -5.46 -4.25 0.58
CA PHE A 149 -4.01 -4.28 0.74
C PHE A 149 -3.44 -5.70 0.68
N THR A 150 -4.28 -6.74 0.81
CA THR A 150 -3.85 -8.15 0.67
C THR A 150 -4.09 -8.69 -0.72
N LEU A 151 -4.71 -7.92 -1.63
CA LEU A 151 -4.99 -8.35 -2.99
C LEU A 151 -3.72 -8.46 -3.84
N GLN A 152 -3.75 -9.38 -4.79
CA GLN A 152 -2.75 -9.49 -5.85
C GLN A 152 -2.78 -8.26 -6.76
N LYS A 153 -1.62 -7.96 -7.37
CA LYS A 153 -1.39 -6.76 -8.18
C LYS A 153 -2.48 -6.48 -9.24
N PRO A 154 -3.00 -7.47 -10.01
CA PRO A 154 -4.07 -7.21 -10.99
C PRO A 154 -5.39 -6.74 -10.38
N LEU A 155 -5.75 -7.24 -9.20
CA LEU A 155 -6.97 -6.84 -8.49
C LEU A 155 -6.82 -5.47 -7.85
N VAL A 156 -5.64 -5.13 -7.34
CA VAL A 156 -5.32 -3.77 -6.88
C VAL A 156 -5.39 -2.79 -8.07
N ALA A 157 -4.90 -3.18 -9.24
CA ALA A 157 -4.99 -2.36 -10.45
C ALA A 157 -6.45 -2.11 -10.84
N LEU A 158 -7.31 -3.14 -10.83
CA LEU A 158 -8.74 -3.00 -11.09
C LEU A 158 -9.41 -2.07 -10.06
N PHE A 159 -9.09 -2.22 -8.78
CA PHE A 159 -9.60 -1.34 -7.73
C PHE A 159 -9.20 0.12 -7.96
N LEU A 160 -7.90 0.39 -8.21
CA LEU A 160 -7.40 1.73 -8.48
C LEU A 160 -8.00 2.31 -9.76
N ASN A 161 -8.14 1.51 -10.81
CA ASN A 161 -8.76 1.90 -12.07
C ASN A 161 -10.21 2.43 -11.85
N ARG A 162 -11.02 1.68 -11.10
CA ARG A 162 -12.41 2.08 -10.79
C ARG A 162 -12.47 3.24 -9.81
N LEU A 163 -11.54 3.31 -8.85
CA LEU A 163 -11.43 4.44 -7.95
C LEU A 163 -11.11 5.74 -8.72
N PHE A 164 -10.12 5.71 -9.61
CA PHE A 164 -9.76 6.87 -10.44
C PHE A 164 -10.85 7.23 -11.46
N ALA A 165 -11.69 6.27 -11.89
CA ALA A 165 -12.83 6.57 -12.75
C ALA A 165 -13.83 7.54 -12.08
N THR A 166 -13.92 7.50 -10.74
CA THR A 166 -14.78 8.38 -9.95
C THR A 166 -14.21 9.80 -9.86
N ASP A 167 -13.10 9.98 -9.15
CA ASP A 167 -12.53 11.29 -8.79
C ASP A 167 -11.12 11.55 -9.36
N GLY A 168 -10.59 10.62 -10.17
CA GLY A 168 -9.30 10.77 -10.84
C GLY A 168 -9.38 11.63 -12.11
N TRP A 169 -8.26 12.17 -12.56
CA TRP A 169 -8.18 13.02 -13.75
C TRP A 169 -6.87 12.80 -14.49
N ALA A 170 -6.85 13.11 -15.79
CA ALA A 170 -5.68 13.10 -16.65
C ALA A 170 -5.77 14.30 -17.60
N THR A 171 -4.70 15.08 -17.71
CA THR A 171 -4.68 16.28 -18.57
C THR A 171 -3.27 16.62 -19.04
N VAL A 172 -3.21 17.33 -20.17
CA VAL A 172 -2.01 18.01 -20.65
C VAL A 172 -2.19 19.51 -20.39
N LEU A 173 -1.24 20.13 -19.69
CA LEU A 173 -1.25 21.58 -19.43
C LEU A 173 -0.94 22.36 -20.70
N ARG A 174 -1.26 23.66 -20.72
CA ARG A 174 -0.87 24.57 -21.82
C ARG A 174 0.64 24.59 -22.09
N SER A 175 1.44 24.36 -21.04
CA SER A 175 2.89 24.20 -21.15
C SER A 175 3.32 22.91 -21.84
N GLY A 176 2.38 22.04 -22.24
CA GLY A 176 2.57 20.69 -22.77
C GLY A 176 2.98 19.65 -21.73
N GLN A 177 3.01 20.01 -20.44
CA GLN A 177 3.31 19.07 -19.37
C GLN A 177 2.11 18.14 -19.12
N ALA A 178 2.35 16.83 -19.25
CA ALA A 178 1.36 15.82 -18.93
C ALA A 178 1.29 15.59 -17.41
N GLN A 179 0.07 15.40 -16.89
CA GLN A 179 -0.17 15.10 -15.49
C GLN A 179 -1.47 14.31 -15.33
N LEU A 180 -1.51 13.46 -14.31
CA LEU A 180 -2.74 12.83 -13.86
C LEU A 180 -2.75 12.78 -12.34
N GLY A 181 -3.92 12.54 -11.75
CA GLY A 181 -4.06 12.60 -10.31
C GLY A 181 -5.41 12.14 -9.79
N TYR A 182 -5.55 12.23 -8.47
CA TYR A 182 -6.74 11.84 -7.74
C TYR A 182 -7.01 12.86 -6.63
N ALA A 183 -8.26 13.23 -6.43
CA ALA A 183 -8.65 14.18 -5.39
C ALA A 183 -9.70 13.58 -4.47
N THR A 184 -9.59 13.84 -3.17
CA THR A 184 -10.54 13.36 -2.17
C THR A 184 -10.60 14.28 -0.96
N ALA A 185 -11.69 14.23 -0.21
CA ALA A 185 -11.84 14.97 1.05
C ALA A 185 -11.26 14.21 2.26
N SER A 186 -10.89 12.95 2.09
CA SER A 186 -10.29 12.09 3.12
C SER A 186 -8.78 12.00 2.94
N GLU A 187 -8.03 12.53 3.91
CA GLU A 187 -6.56 12.41 3.94
C GLU A 187 -6.13 10.94 3.98
N ARG A 188 -6.80 10.15 4.83
CA ARG A 188 -6.55 8.72 4.99
C ARG A 188 -6.67 7.99 3.65
N LEU A 189 -7.74 8.25 2.90
CA LEU A 189 -7.92 7.65 1.58
C LEU A 189 -6.82 8.11 0.61
N ALA A 190 -6.46 9.39 0.59
CA ALA A 190 -5.39 9.89 -0.27
C ALA A 190 -4.05 9.19 0.02
N ARG A 191 -3.67 9.05 1.30
CA ARG A 191 -2.44 8.35 1.71
C ARG A 191 -2.49 6.87 1.37
N GLN A 192 -3.64 6.21 1.57
CA GLN A 192 -3.82 4.81 1.21
C GLN A 192 -3.73 4.57 -0.30
N VAL A 193 -4.27 5.47 -1.12
CA VAL A 193 -4.10 5.43 -2.59
C VAL A 193 -2.63 5.64 -2.96
N GLN A 194 -1.96 6.62 -2.34
CA GLN A 194 -0.53 6.86 -2.54
C GLN A 194 0.29 5.60 -2.23
N HIS A 195 0.02 4.95 -1.10
CA HIS A 195 0.65 3.68 -0.71
C HIS A 195 0.43 2.57 -1.74
N LEU A 196 -0.81 2.38 -2.22
CA LEU A 196 -1.09 1.34 -3.22
C LEU A 196 -0.40 1.61 -4.57
N LEU A 197 -0.23 2.88 -4.95
CA LEU A 197 0.50 3.26 -6.18
C LEU A 197 1.98 2.85 -6.12
N LEU A 198 2.60 2.83 -4.93
CA LEU A 198 3.99 2.38 -4.78
C LEU A 198 4.18 0.91 -5.17
N ARG A 199 3.15 0.06 -5.07
CA ARG A 199 3.21 -1.34 -5.56
C ARG A 199 3.40 -1.48 -7.07
N PHE A 200 3.17 -0.38 -7.80
CA PHE A 200 3.39 -0.28 -9.23
C PHE A 200 4.64 0.57 -9.54
N GLY A 201 5.42 0.99 -8.54
CA GLY A 201 6.53 1.93 -8.71
C GLY A 201 6.06 3.34 -9.12
N ILE A 202 4.80 3.69 -8.88
CA ILE A 202 4.21 4.97 -9.29
C ILE A 202 4.35 5.96 -8.13
N ILE A 203 5.15 7.00 -8.34
CA ILE A 203 5.40 8.02 -7.33
C ILE A 203 4.38 9.15 -7.45
N ALA A 204 3.50 9.30 -6.46
CA ALA A 204 2.51 10.37 -6.38
C ALA A 204 2.87 11.39 -5.28
N ARG A 205 2.63 12.68 -5.51
CA ARG A 205 2.83 13.75 -4.51
C ARG A 205 1.48 14.11 -3.90
N LEU A 206 1.37 14.01 -2.58
CA LEU A 206 0.23 14.50 -1.84
C LEU A 206 0.33 16.01 -1.63
N LYS A 207 -0.78 16.73 -1.83
CA LYS A 207 -0.92 18.16 -1.53
C LYS A 207 -2.23 18.41 -0.80
N GLU A 208 -2.15 19.23 0.23
CA GLU A 208 -3.34 19.84 0.83
C GLU A 208 -3.81 21.02 -0.04
N ARG A 209 -5.12 21.13 -0.27
CA ARG A 209 -5.73 22.23 -1.01
C ARG A 209 -6.97 22.76 -0.29
N ARG A 210 -7.17 24.07 -0.36
CA ARG A 210 -8.41 24.73 0.09
C ARG A 210 -9.31 25.03 -1.11
N VAL A 211 -10.37 24.26 -1.26
CA VAL A 211 -11.31 24.34 -2.40
C VAL A 211 -12.56 25.11 -1.99
N LYS A 212 -13.05 26.01 -2.86
CA LYS A 212 -14.33 26.70 -2.65
C LYS A 212 -15.47 25.69 -2.73
N TYR A 213 -16.30 25.63 -1.71
CA TYR A 213 -17.49 24.77 -1.66
C TYR A 213 -18.64 25.55 -1.03
N ARG A 214 -19.69 25.80 -1.84
CA ARG A 214 -20.79 26.71 -1.48
C ARG A 214 -20.24 28.08 -1.02
N ALA A 215 -20.66 28.56 0.15
CA ALA A 215 -20.22 29.82 0.74
C ALA A 215 -18.86 29.76 1.47
N GLY A 216 -18.23 28.58 1.59
CA GLY A 216 -17.01 28.39 2.38
C GLY A 216 -15.83 27.80 1.60
N ARG A 217 -14.70 27.63 2.29
CA ARG A 217 -13.55 26.84 1.81
C ARG A 217 -13.46 25.54 2.60
N ARG A 218 -13.26 24.43 1.91
CA ARG A 218 -13.03 23.11 2.52
C ARG A 218 -11.65 22.59 2.16
N THR A 219 -11.04 21.88 3.10
CA THR A 219 -9.80 21.15 2.85
C THR A 219 -10.09 19.93 1.98
N ALA A 220 -9.23 19.72 0.99
CA ALA A 220 -9.22 18.55 0.13
C ALA A 220 -7.76 18.13 -0.11
N TRP A 221 -7.58 16.86 -0.40
CA TRP A 221 -6.29 16.22 -0.60
C TRP A 221 -6.16 15.80 -2.05
N GLN A 222 -5.04 16.16 -2.68
CA GLN A 222 -4.78 15.89 -4.08
C GLN A 222 -3.48 15.13 -4.25
N LEU A 223 -3.54 14.01 -4.95
CA LEU A 223 -2.40 13.27 -5.45
C LEU A 223 -2.06 13.73 -6.86
N ASP A 224 -0.80 14.14 -7.07
CA ASP A 224 -0.26 14.56 -8.36
C ASP A 224 0.80 13.57 -8.86
N ILE A 225 0.55 12.97 -10.02
CA ILE A 225 1.48 12.11 -10.76
C ILE A 225 1.95 12.89 -11.98
N THR A 226 3.20 13.35 -11.90
CA THR A 226 3.83 14.22 -12.90
C THR A 226 5.08 13.61 -13.51
N ASP A 227 5.65 12.59 -12.87
CA ASP A 227 6.79 11.86 -13.40
C ASP A 227 6.35 11.00 -14.59
N ALA A 228 7.07 11.12 -15.70
CA ALA A 228 6.65 10.50 -16.95
C ALA A 228 6.77 8.96 -16.96
N ARG A 229 7.67 8.36 -16.15
CA ARG A 229 7.70 6.90 -15.97
C ARG A 229 6.48 6.44 -15.17
N SER A 230 6.21 7.12 -14.05
CA SER A 230 5.02 6.88 -13.22
C SER A 230 3.72 7.01 -14.01
N ILE A 231 3.61 8.01 -14.89
CA ILE A 231 2.46 8.18 -15.79
C ILE A 231 2.36 7.04 -16.80
N GLU A 232 3.46 6.66 -17.47
CA GLU A 232 3.46 5.56 -18.44
C GLU A 232 3.05 4.24 -17.77
N THR A 233 3.63 3.92 -16.61
CA THR A 233 3.25 2.74 -15.83
C THR A 233 1.79 2.79 -15.40
N PHE A 234 1.30 3.95 -14.94
CA PHE A 234 -0.11 4.12 -14.60
C PHE A 234 -1.02 3.81 -15.80
N VAL A 235 -0.70 4.35 -16.98
CA VAL A 235 -1.50 4.14 -18.21
C VAL A 235 -1.47 2.68 -18.64
N GLN A 236 -0.32 2.01 -18.53
CA GLN A 236 -0.14 0.63 -18.97
C GLN A 236 -0.75 -0.40 -18.01
N GLU A 237 -0.58 -0.21 -16.70
CA GLU A 237 -0.92 -1.23 -15.70
C GLU A 237 -2.26 -0.98 -15.00
N ILE A 238 -2.74 0.27 -14.94
CA ILE A 238 -3.94 0.63 -14.17
C ILE A 238 -5.01 1.24 -15.08
N GLY A 239 -4.71 2.35 -15.75
CA GLY A 239 -5.68 3.12 -16.53
C GLY A 239 -6.76 3.79 -15.69
N ILE A 240 -7.73 4.41 -16.37
CA ILE A 240 -8.89 5.06 -15.75
C ILE A 240 -10.10 4.74 -16.61
N PHE A 241 -11.00 3.90 -16.07
CA PHE A 241 -12.19 3.49 -16.81
C PHE A 241 -13.08 4.69 -17.18
N GLY A 242 -13.44 4.76 -18.46
CA GLY A 242 -14.24 5.84 -19.03
C GLY A 242 -13.49 7.16 -19.22
N LYS A 243 -12.15 7.15 -19.14
CA LYS A 243 -11.27 8.30 -19.45
C LYS A 243 -10.08 7.89 -20.33
N GLU A 244 -10.27 6.87 -21.16
CA GLU A 244 -9.25 6.27 -22.04
C GLU A 244 -8.66 7.31 -23.01
N GLU A 245 -9.50 8.15 -23.61
CA GLU A 245 -9.04 9.23 -24.50
C GLU A 245 -8.16 10.25 -23.78
N ALA A 246 -8.49 10.60 -22.54
CA ALA A 246 -7.70 11.53 -21.75
C ALA A 246 -6.30 10.95 -21.43
N LEU A 247 -6.23 9.65 -21.15
CA LEU A 247 -4.97 8.95 -20.96
C LEU A 247 -4.18 8.82 -22.26
N ALA A 248 -4.84 8.57 -23.40
CA ALA A 248 -4.21 8.53 -24.70
C ALA A 248 -3.51 9.87 -25.03
N ARG A 249 -4.19 11.01 -24.80
CA ARG A 249 -3.59 12.35 -24.97
C ARG A 249 -2.39 12.59 -24.05
N VAL A 250 -2.50 12.17 -22.79
CA VAL A 250 -1.39 12.26 -21.82
C VAL A 250 -0.19 11.44 -22.29
N ARG A 251 -0.42 10.21 -22.73
CA ARG A 251 0.61 9.29 -23.24
C ARG A 251 1.29 9.83 -24.50
N GLU A 252 0.51 10.39 -25.42
CA GLU A 252 1.03 11.03 -26.64
C GLU A 252 1.93 12.22 -26.30
N ALA A 253 1.51 13.08 -25.37
CA ALA A 253 2.30 14.23 -24.92
C ALA A 253 3.65 13.81 -24.28
N LEU A 254 3.73 12.61 -23.70
CA LEU A 254 5.01 12.08 -23.18
C LEU A 254 5.99 11.71 -24.28
N ARG A 255 5.52 11.15 -25.42
CA ARG A 255 6.39 10.72 -26.53
C ARG A 255 7.13 11.89 -27.17
N GLY A 256 6.51 13.07 -27.21
CA GLY A 256 7.10 14.29 -27.76
C GLY A 256 8.12 14.98 -26.86
N ARG A 257 8.40 14.45 -25.65
CA ARG A 257 9.27 15.12 -24.66
C ARG A 257 10.41 14.25 -24.17
N ARG A 258 11.55 14.90 -23.93
CA ARG A 258 12.66 14.27 -23.21
C ARG A 258 12.26 14.08 -21.75
N TYR A 259 12.35 12.85 -21.28
CA TYR A 259 12.19 12.51 -19.87
C TYR A 259 13.14 13.35 -19.00
N GLN A 260 12.56 14.13 -18.10
CA GLN A 260 13.26 14.82 -17.02
C GLN A 260 12.47 14.57 -15.74
N THR A 261 13.14 14.06 -14.71
CA THR A 261 12.53 13.86 -13.40
C THR A 261 13.18 14.76 -12.37
N ASN A 262 12.36 15.25 -11.47
CA ASN A 262 12.75 15.91 -10.22
C ASN A 262 12.39 15.05 -9.00
N ARG A 263 12.01 13.79 -9.22
CA ARG A 263 11.72 12.78 -8.19
C ARG A 263 12.71 11.63 -8.32
N ASP A 264 13.03 10.99 -7.20
CA ASP A 264 13.94 9.85 -7.16
C ASP A 264 15.30 10.16 -7.83
N LEU A 265 15.92 11.23 -7.33
CA LEU A 265 17.25 11.64 -7.74
C LEU A 265 18.27 11.04 -6.77
N ILE A 266 19.34 10.47 -7.32
CA ILE A 266 20.44 9.94 -6.54
C ILE A 266 21.14 11.11 -5.82
N PRO A 267 21.32 11.04 -4.48
CA PRO A 267 21.96 12.10 -3.70
C PRO A 267 23.32 12.52 -4.25
N VAL A 268 23.66 13.81 -4.10
CA VAL A 268 24.89 14.41 -4.63
C VAL A 268 26.18 13.74 -4.14
N GLY A 269 26.15 13.09 -2.98
CA GLY A 269 27.28 12.33 -2.44
C GLY A 269 27.77 11.20 -3.37
N ILE A 270 26.94 10.73 -4.31
CA ILE A 270 27.34 9.69 -5.28
C ILE A 270 28.53 10.10 -6.16
N TRP A 271 28.75 11.41 -6.33
CA TRP A 271 29.89 11.93 -7.08
C TRP A 271 31.23 11.57 -6.47
N GLU A 272 31.31 11.33 -5.17
CA GLU A 272 32.54 10.86 -4.51
C GLU A 272 32.87 9.43 -4.94
N GLN A 273 31.86 8.54 -4.95
CA GLN A 273 32.03 7.16 -5.40
C GLN A 273 32.38 7.10 -6.90
N LEU A 274 31.71 7.91 -7.73
CA LEU A 274 32.06 8.04 -9.14
C LEU A 274 33.48 8.58 -9.35
N ARG A 275 33.94 9.50 -8.48
CA ARG A 275 35.30 10.06 -8.57
C ARG A 275 36.34 8.99 -8.25
N ALA A 276 36.11 8.18 -7.21
CA ALA A 276 36.96 7.05 -6.87
C ALA A 276 36.99 6.04 -8.02
N ALA A 277 35.82 5.64 -8.52
CA ALA A 277 35.70 4.65 -9.60
C ALA A 277 36.31 5.09 -10.94
N LYS A 278 36.25 6.39 -11.31
CA LYS A 278 36.82 6.84 -12.59
C LYS A 278 38.36 6.85 -12.62
N GLY A 279 39.00 6.89 -11.45
CA GLY A 279 40.44 7.09 -11.32
C GLY A 279 40.96 8.31 -12.11
N ALA A 280 41.96 8.10 -12.95
CA ALA A 280 42.61 9.14 -13.77
C ALA A 280 41.75 9.66 -14.93
N THR A 281 40.71 8.92 -15.35
CA THR A 281 39.87 9.28 -16.50
C THR A 281 39.22 10.64 -16.31
N SER A 282 39.31 11.57 -17.27
CA SER A 282 38.65 12.88 -17.11
C SER A 282 37.11 12.73 -17.09
N TRP A 283 36.41 13.65 -16.43
CA TRP A 283 34.93 13.64 -16.41
C TRP A 283 34.32 13.76 -17.80
N GLN A 284 34.96 14.51 -18.69
CA GLN A 284 34.53 14.66 -20.08
C GLN A 284 34.70 13.35 -20.85
N ALA A 285 35.83 12.66 -20.69
CA ALA A 285 36.07 11.36 -21.31
C ALA A 285 35.08 10.31 -20.80
N LEU A 286 34.82 10.28 -19.50
CA LEU A 286 33.82 9.38 -18.90
C LEU A 286 32.41 9.69 -19.42
N GLY A 287 32.00 10.97 -19.43
CA GLY A 287 30.70 11.37 -19.96
C GLY A 287 30.51 11.02 -21.44
N ARG A 288 31.58 11.13 -22.23
CA ARG A 288 31.62 10.71 -23.64
C ARG A 288 31.47 9.18 -23.75
N LYS A 289 32.24 8.41 -22.98
CA LYS A 289 32.14 6.94 -22.93
C LYS A 289 30.74 6.47 -22.52
N ALA A 290 30.10 7.18 -21.59
CA ALA A 290 28.74 6.91 -21.13
C ALA A 290 27.63 7.37 -22.10
N GLY A 291 27.98 7.95 -23.25
CA GLY A 291 27.01 8.43 -24.23
C GLY A 291 26.10 9.55 -23.70
N LEU A 292 26.59 10.36 -22.75
CA LEU A 292 25.81 11.46 -22.18
C LEU A 292 25.86 12.70 -23.09
N ARG A 293 24.69 13.27 -23.40
CA ARG A 293 24.62 14.62 -24.00
C ARG A 293 25.00 15.67 -22.94
N GLY A 294 25.78 16.68 -23.33
CA GLY A 294 26.32 17.68 -22.39
C GLY A 294 27.47 17.16 -21.53
N TYR A 295 28.22 16.16 -22.02
CA TYR A 295 29.38 15.58 -21.32
C TYR A 295 30.51 16.57 -21.04
N THR A 296 30.53 17.72 -21.72
CA THR A 296 31.47 18.83 -21.48
C THR A 296 31.28 19.47 -20.10
N ASN A 297 30.07 19.44 -19.53
CA ASN A 297 29.82 19.89 -18.17
C ASN A 297 28.81 18.99 -17.46
N LEU A 298 29.31 18.06 -16.66
CA LEU A 298 28.47 17.12 -15.92
C LEU A 298 27.86 17.71 -14.64
N HIS A 299 28.25 18.93 -14.23
CA HIS A 299 27.91 19.52 -12.93
C HIS A 299 28.28 18.62 -11.73
N VAL A 300 29.47 18.03 -11.80
CA VAL A 300 30.02 17.12 -10.79
C VAL A 300 29.94 17.74 -9.40
N GLY A 301 29.40 17.00 -8.44
CA GLY A 301 29.27 17.42 -7.04
C GLY A 301 28.20 18.48 -6.76
N LYS A 302 27.58 19.07 -7.80
CA LYS A 302 26.57 20.13 -7.64
C LYS A 302 25.14 19.65 -7.89
N ARG A 303 24.94 18.77 -8.87
CA ARG A 303 23.61 18.28 -9.25
C ARG A 303 23.42 16.81 -8.88
N ALA A 304 22.27 16.49 -8.30
CA ALA A 304 21.83 15.12 -8.13
C ALA A 304 21.67 14.43 -9.50
N LEU A 305 21.89 13.12 -9.54
CA LEU A 305 21.83 12.34 -10.77
C LEU A 305 20.48 11.64 -10.91
N SER A 306 19.92 11.57 -12.12
CA SER A 306 18.84 10.62 -12.38
C SER A 306 19.41 9.19 -12.42
N ARG A 307 18.56 8.20 -12.14
CA ARG A 307 18.92 6.77 -12.27
C ARG A 307 19.53 6.43 -13.62
N ASP A 308 18.92 6.90 -14.72
CA ASP A 308 19.44 6.62 -16.07
C ASP A 308 20.86 7.19 -16.26
N ARG A 309 21.12 8.39 -15.72
CA ARG A 309 22.44 9.01 -15.84
C ARG A 309 23.47 8.27 -15.01
N LEU A 310 23.13 7.86 -13.77
CA LEU A 310 24.00 7.02 -12.96
C LEU A 310 24.27 5.68 -13.65
N ARG A 311 23.23 5.00 -14.15
CA ARG A 311 23.35 3.71 -14.85
C ARG A 311 24.31 3.78 -16.03
N ARG A 312 24.23 4.82 -16.86
CA ARG A 312 25.14 5.04 -17.99
C ARG A 312 26.58 5.27 -17.55
N LEU A 313 26.78 6.09 -16.51
CA LEU A 313 28.11 6.33 -15.94
C LEU A 313 28.70 5.06 -15.32
N ALA A 314 27.90 4.32 -14.55
CA ALA A 314 28.28 3.06 -13.93
C ALA A 314 28.66 2.00 -14.98
N GLY A 315 27.88 1.88 -16.07
CA GLY A 315 28.20 0.99 -17.17
C GLY A 315 29.48 1.38 -17.92
N ALA A 316 29.74 2.68 -18.10
CA ALA A 316 31.00 3.15 -18.68
C ALA A 316 32.22 2.87 -17.77
N LEU A 317 32.01 2.74 -16.47
CA LEU A 317 33.03 2.39 -15.47
C LEU A 317 33.11 0.89 -15.19
N ASP A 318 32.19 0.09 -15.73
CA ASP A 318 31.98 -1.31 -15.37
C ASP A 318 31.88 -1.56 -13.85
N HIS A 319 31.23 -0.63 -13.13
CA HIS A 319 31.18 -0.67 -11.68
C HIS A 319 29.86 -1.27 -11.17
N ALA A 320 29.90 -2.53 -10.74
CA ALA A 320 28.73 -3.29 -10.29
C ALA A 320 27.92 -2.58 -9.18
N GLY A 321 28.58 -2.07 -8.12
CA GLY A 321 27.87 -1.38 -7.03
C GLY A 321 27.07 -0.15 -7.46
N LEU A 322 27.64 0.70 -8.32
CA LEU A 322 26.95 1.88 -8.87
C LEU A 322 25.81 1.50 -9.83
N LYS A 323 25.97 0.39 -10.56
CA LYS A 323 24.91 -0.16 -11.42
C LYS A 323 23.74 -0.66 -10.57
N ASN A 324 24.02 -1.42 -9.51
CA ASN A 324 23.01 -1.90 -8.56
C ASN A 324 22.25 -0.74 -7.93
N LEU A 325 22.94 0.33 -7.52
CA LEU A 325 22.28 1.52 -6.97
C LEU A 325 21.35 2.20 -8.00
N ALA A 326 21.77 2.28 -9.27
CA ALA A 326 20.98 2.88 -10.32
C ALA A 326 19.73 2.06 -10.68
N GLU A 327 19.81 0.73 -10.54
CA GLU A 327 18.77 -0.24 -10.89
C GLU A 327 17.92 -0.67 -9.68
N SER A 328 18.24 -0.19 -8.47
CA SER A 328 17.51 -0.50 -7.24
C SER A 328 16.02 -0.14 -7.31
N GLU A 329 15.18 -0.98 -6.71
CA GLU A 329 13.74 -0.76 -6.57
C GLU A 329 13.37 0.22 -5.44
N VAL A 330 14.34 0.59 -4.59
CA VAL A 330 14.16 1.57 -3.53
C VAL A 330 14.41 2.97 -4.09
N TYR A 331 13.41 3.84 -4.00
CA TYR A 331 13.53 5.22 -4.48
C TYR A 331 14.09 6.16 -3.40
N TRP A 332 14.81 7.20 -3.82
CA TRP A 332 15.33 8.23 -2.92
C TRP A 332 14.34 9.38 -2.75
N ASP A 333 14.00 9.70 -1.51
CA ASP A 333 13.18 10.87 -1.16
C ASP A 333 13.98 11.90 -0.34
N GLU A 334 13.53 13.14 -0.39
CA GLU A 334 14.16 14.26 0.33
C GLU A 334 13.54 14.43 1.72
N ILE A 335 14.39 14.56 2.74
CA ILE A 335 13.95 14.96 4.08
C ILE A 335 13.63 16.45 4.03
N VAL A 336 12.34 16.79 4.15
CA VAL A 336 11.87 18.18 4.10
C VAL A 336 11.90 18.88 5.46
N ALA A 337 11.78 18.12 6.55
CA ALA A 337 11.78 18.63 7.92
C ALA A 337 12.18 17.51 8.89
N ILE A 338 12.79 17.90 10.02
CA ILE A 338 13.04 17.04 11.17
C ILE A 338 12.55 17.81 12.39
N GLU A 339 11.52 17.30 13.05
CA GLU A 339 10.84 17.99 14.15
C GLU A 339 10.80 17.09 15.40
N ALA A 340 11.08 17.67 16.57
CA ALA A 340 11.01 16.95 17.84
C ALA A 340 9.54 16.82 18.29
N VAL A 341 9.09 15.58 18.50
CA VAL A 341 7.69 15.28 18.93
C VAL A 341 7.57 14.94 20.42
N GLY A 342 8.64 15.15 21.19
CA GLY A 342 8.74 14.82 22.61
C GLY A 342 8.92 13.32 22.88
N VAL A 343 8.77 12.92 24.15
CA VAL A 343 8.86 11.52 24.57
C VAL A 343 7.60 10.77 24.17
N LYS A 344 7.76 9.65 23.46
CA LYS A 344 6.67 8.79 22.98
C LYS A 344 7.01 7.32 23.24
N GLN A 345 5.99 6.49 23.41
CA GLN A 345 6.14 5.05 23.31
C GLN A 345 6.58 4.69 21.90
N VAL A 346 7.62 3.88 21.77
CA VAL A 346 8.13 3.38 20.49
C VAL A 346 7.97 1.87 20.42
N TYR A 347 7.93 1.36 19.19
CA TYR A 347 7.86 -0.06 18.88
C TYR A 347 9.01 -0.40 17.94
N ASP A 348 9.48 -1.63 18.03
CA ASP A 348 10.51 -2.13 17.14
C ASP A 348 10.26 -3.59 16.74
N LEU A 349 10.80 -4.02 15.60
CA LEU A 349 10.63 -5.37 15.05
C LEU A 349 11.97 -6.03 14.75
N THR A 350 12.17 -7.26 15.23
CA THR A 350 13.31 -8.08 14.83
C THR A 350 12.98 -8.84 13.55
N ILE A 351 13.64 -8.45 12.45
CA ILE A 351 13.52 -9.12 11.15
C ILE A 351 14.73 -10.03 10.94
N PRO A 352 14.54 -11.36 10.81
CA PRO A 352 15.62 -12.28 10.45
C PRO A 352 16.30 -11.86 9.14
N GLU A 353 17.60 -12.12 9.04
CA GLU A 353 18.45 -11.94 7.84
C GLU A 353 18.68 -10.49 7.39
N THR A 354 17.63 -9.75 7.07
CA THR A 354 17.74 -8.42 6.43
C THR A 354 17.88 -7.30 7.44
N HIS A 355 17.39 -7.51 8.68
CA HIS A 355 17.40 -6.53 9.77
C HIS A 355 16.80 -5.16 9.42
N ASN A 356 15.94 -5.12 8.41
CA ASN A 356 15.22 -3.92 7.98
C ASN A 356 13.78 -4.28 7.60
N PHE A 357 12.89 -3.31 7.72
CA PHE A 357 11.48 -3.43 7.31
C PHE A 357 10.97 -2.11 6.74
N VAL A 358 9.78 -2.15 6.14
CA VAL A 358 9.10 -0.96 5.65
C VAL A 358 8.07 -0.51 6.68
N ALA A 359 8.17 0.74 7.12
CA ALA A 359 7.19 1.39 7.99
C ALA A 359 6.79 2.74 7.38
N ASN A 360 5.49 2.96 7.18
CA ASN A 360 4.96 4.16 6.54
C ASN A 360 5.68 4.53 5.23
N ASP A 361 5.89 3.53 4.36
CA ASP A 361 6.57 3.65 3.06
C ASP A 361 8.06 3.98 3.13
N ILE A 362 8.69 3.89 4.31
CA ILE A 362 10.11 4.15 4.54
C ILE A 362 10.80 2.86 4.97
N CYS A 363 11.95 2.56 4.36
CA CYS A 363 12.82 1.48 4.84
C CYS A 363 13.52 1.91 6.13
N VAL A 364 13.29 1.18 7.22
CA VAL A 364 13.89 1.43 8.54
C VAL A 364 14.82 0.29 8.94
N HIS A 365 15.90 0.61 9.66
CA HIS A 365 16.88 -0.36 10.14
C HIS A 365 17.28 -0.08 11.59
N ASN A 366 17.08 -1.05 12.47
CA ASN A 366 17.15 -0.85 13.93
C ASN A 366 18.58 -0.72 14.43
N THR A 367 19.41 -1.72 14.13
CA THR A 367 20.79 -1.78 14.65
C THR A 367 21.74 -0.81 13.94
N ALA A 368 21.56 -0.57 12.63
CA ALA A 368 22.44 0.28 11.85
C ALA A 368 22.39 1.74 12.32
N PHE A 369 21.23 2.24 12.71
CA PHE A 369 21.10 3.60 13.24
C PHE A 369 21.85 3.74 14.58
N ALA A 370 21.61 2.84 15.53
CA ALA A 370 22.31 2.84 16.82
C ALA A 370 23.83 2.76 16.66
N LEU A 371 24.32 1.85 15.80
CA LEU A 371 25.75 1.73 15.49
C LEU A 371 26.30 2.96 14.77
N ALA A 372 25.54 3.60 13.87
CA ALA A 372 25.97 4.82 13.20
C ALA A 372 26.09 6.00 14.18
N CYS A 373 25.16 6.14 15.11
CA CYS A 373 25.23 7.12 16.20
C CYS A 373 26.44 6.85 17.10
N ALA A 374 26.62 5.61 17.56
CA ALA A 374 27.76 5.21 18.38
C ALA A 374 29.10 5.48 17.69
N ARG A 375 29.22 5.05 16.42
CA ARG A 375 30.40 5.29 15.60
C ARG A 375 30.66 6.77 15.41
N ASN A 376 29.66 7.60 15.11
CA ASN A 376 29.87 9.03 14.92
C ASN A 376 30.25 9.75 16.21
N ALA A 377 29.68 9.36 17.35
CA ALA A 377 29.99 9.95 18.65
C ALA A 377 31.42 9.61 19.11
N ALA A 378 31.82 8.34 19.03
CA ALA A 378 33.19 7.90 19.33
C ALA A 378 34.20 8.39 18.27
N LEU A 379 33.74 8.41 17.02
CA LEU A 379 34.27 8.98 15.78
C LEU A 379 34.77 10.42 15.78
N HIS A 380 34.16 11.24 16.64
CA HIS A 380 34.06 12.67 16.37
C HIS A 380 35.45 13.34 16.47
N PRO A 381 35.89 14.10 15.44
CA PRO A 381 37.26 14.62 15.39
C PRO A 381 37.68 15.50 16.58
N THR A 382 36.72 16.19 17.21
CA THR A 382 36.97 17.13 18.31
C THR A 382 36.26 16.80 19.61
N LEU A 383 35.31 15.86 19.59
CA LEU A 383 34.42 15.54 20.73
C LEU A 383 34.23 14.03 20.84
N GLY A 384 35.29 13.26 20.60
CA GLY A 384 35.26 11.81 20.72
C GLY A 384 34.70 11.43 22.09
N THR A 385 33.49 10.87 22.10
CA THR A 385 32.74 10.56 23.32
C THR A 385 32.75 9.06 23.55
N GLY A 386 32.99 8.62 24.77
CA GLY A 386 32.88 7.22 25.14
C GLY A 386 31.46 6.71 24.95
N VAL A 387 31.31 5.59 24.22
CA VAL A 387 30.02 4.97 23.97
C VAL A 387 30.02 3.53 24.47
N ALA A 388 29.08 3.22 25.35
CA ALA A 388 28.78 1.84 25.74
C ALA A 388 27.56 1.34 24.94
N ILE A 389 27.70 0.15 24.34
CA ILE A 389 26.68 -0.53 23.55
C ILE A 389 26.33 -1.82 24.29
N PHE A 390 25.12 -1.89 24.83
CA PHE A 390 24.59 -3.11 25.43
C PHE A 390 23.72 -3.83 24.41
N SER A 391 24.17 -5.00 23.97
CA SER A 391 23.52 -5.82 22.95
C SER A 391 22.95 -7.07 23.59
N LEU A 392 21.64 -7.21 23.61
CA LEU A 392 21.00 -8.37 24.24
C LEU A 392 20.82 -9.54 23.27
N GLU A 393 21.01 -9.30 21.97
CA GLU A 393 20.59 -10.21 20.89
C GLU A 393 21.72 -10.52 19.89
N MET A 394 22.62 -9.57 19.67
CA MET A 394 23.75 -9.75 18.74
C MET A 394 25.05 -9.86 19.50
N SER A 395 25.94 -10.75 19.06
CA SER A 395 27.26 -10.87 19.69
C SER A 395 28.11 -9.62 19.43
N ALA A 396 29.05 -9.35 20.33
CA ALA A 396 30.00 -8.26 20.19
C ALA A 396 30.80 -8.38 18.87
N GLN A 397 31.09 -9.61 18.44
CA GLN A 397 31.74 -9.90 17.17
C GLN A 397 30.90 -9.47 15.97
N GLN A 398 29.60 -9.76 15.96
CA GLN A 398 28.69 -9.35 14.89
C GLN A 398 28.56 -7.82 14.81
N LEU A 399 28.49 -7.14 15.97
CA LEU A 399 28.43 -5.68 16.02
C LEU A 399 29.76 -5.04 15.59
N ALA A 400 30.89 -5.58 16.04
CA ALA A 400 32.22 -5.13 15.64
C ALA A 400 32.44 -5.28 14.13
N GLN A 401 32.03 -6.42 13.55
CA GLN A 401 32.08 -6.62 12.10
C GLN A 401 31.26 -5.56 11.35
N ARG A 402 30.04 -5.25 11.83
CA ARG A 402 29.20 -4.22 11.22
C ARG A 402 29.80 -2.82 11.33
N LEU A 403 30.34 -2.45 12.49
CA LEU A 403 31.05 -1.18 12.68
C LEU A 403 32.24 -1.08 11.73
N LEU A 404 33.02 -2.15 11.62
CA LEU A 404 34.18 -2.24 10.72
C LEU A 404 33.80 -2.06 9.26
N THR A 405 32.80 -2.82 8.77
CA THR A 405 32.37 -2.72 7.37
C THR A 405 31.73 -1.37 7.07
N ALA A 406 30.98 -0.80 8.02
CA ALA A 406 30.35 0.51 7.87
C ALA A 406 31.38 1.65 7.86
N GLU A 407 32.45 1.55 8.65
CA GLU A 407 33.56 2.50 8.65
C GLU A 407 34.45 2.36 7.40
N ALA A 408 34.79 1.13 7.03
CA ALA A 408 35.56 0.85 5.82
C ALA A 408 34.78 1.18 4.54
N ARG A 409 33.44 1.29 4.65
CA ARG A 409 32.47 1.38 3.53
C ARG A 409 32.60 0.19 2.57
N VAL A 410 32.79 -1.00 3.12
CA VAL A 410 32.92 -2.27 2.40
C VAL A 410 31.62 -3.06 2.54
N ASP A 411 31.25 -3.83 1.52
CA ASP A 411 30.06 -4.67 1.56
C ASP A 411 30.15 -5.69 2.71
N ALA A 412 29.13 -5.70 3.58
CA ALA A 412 29.15 -6.51 4.79
C ALA A 412 29.03 -8.02 4.51
N GLN A 413 28.41 -8.42 3.40
CA GLN A 413 28.29 -9.82 3.00
C GLN A 413 29.59 -10.32 2.36
N ALA A 414 30.23 -9.49 1.53
CA ALA A 414 31.55 -9.76 0.98
C ALA A 414 32.58 -9.96 2.10
N ALA A 415 32.59 -9.06 3.09
CA ALA A 415 33.47 -9.18 4.27
C ALA A 415 33.19 -10.43 5.11
N ARG A 416 31.93 -10.86 5.21
CA ARG A 416 31.55 -12.08 5.97
C ARG A 416 31.94 -13.37 5.25
N THR A 417 31.81 -13.39 3.93
CA THR A 417 32.07 -14.55 3.09
C THR A 417 33.53 -14.64 2.62
N GLY A 418 34.37 -13.67 2.97
CA GLY A 418 35.76 -13.58 2.52
C GLY A 418 35.93 -13.18 1.05
N ARG A 419 34.84 -12.80 0.37
CA ARG A 419 34.85 -12.38 -1.06
C ARG A 419 35.21 -10.91 -1.22
N LEU A 420 36.34 -10.51 -0.66
CA LEU A 420 36.84 -9.14 -0.67
C LEU A 420 37.73 -8.90 -1.89
N SER A 421 37.64 -7.70 -2.46
CA SER A 421 38.61 -7.25 -3.48
C SER A 421 39.94 -6.87 -2.84
N GLU A 422 41.02 -6.81 -3.62
CA GLU A 422 42.33 -6.38 -3.11
C GLU A 422 42.28 -4.96 -2.51
N ASP A 423 41.44 -4.09 -3.06
CA ASP A 423 41.24 -2.71 -2.57
C ASP A 423 40.46 -2.63 -1.24
N ASP A 424 39.71 -3.68 -0.87
CA ASP A 424 38.94 -3.69 0.37
C ASP A 424 39.84 -3.92 1.59
N TRP A 425 40.92 -4.67 1.45
CA TRP A 425 41.83 -5.00 2.56
C TRP A 425 42.49 -3.74 3.17
N PRO A 426 43.08 -2.80 2.41
CA PRO A 426 43.63 -1.57 2.97
C PRO A 426 42.58 -0.66 3.62
N ARG A 427 41.32 -0.73 3.18
CA ARG A 427 40.22 0.06 3.74
C ARG A 427 39.76 -0.52 5.07
N LEU A 428 39.62 -1.84 5.14
CA LEU A 428 39.32 -2.56 6.38
C LEU A 428 40.44 -2.36 7.41
N ALA A 429 41.71 -2.44 7.02
CA ALA A 429 42.84 -2.21 7.93
C ALA A 429 42.83 -0.79 8.53
N ARG A 430 42.61 0.24 7.70
CA ARG A 430 42.49 1.64 8.19
C ARG A 430 41.29 1.84 9.11
N ALA A 431 40.15 1.25 8.78
CA ALA A 431 38.94 1.31 9.60
C ALA A 431 39.15 0.60 10.94
N ALA A 432 39.79 -0.58 10.94
CA ALA A 432 40.13 -1.32 12.15
C ALA A 432 41.04 -0.51 13.07
N GLY A 433 42.09 0.14 12.52
CA GLY A 433 42.97 1.01 13.30
C GLY A 433 42.22 2.17 13.97
N ARG A 434 41.31 2.82 13.24
CA ARG A 434 40.47 3.90 13.79
C ARG A 434 39.50 3.42 14.86
N LEU A 435 38.84 2.29 14.62
CA LEU A 435 37.86 1.72 15.57
C LEU A 435 38.54 1.17 16.82
N SER A 436 39.75 0.61 16.69
CA SER A 436 40.52 0.12 17.84
C SER A 436 40.96 1.24 18.78
N ALA A 437 41.14 2.45 18.25
CA ALA A 437 41.46 3.64 19.05
C ALA A 437 40.21 4.37 19.56
N ALA A 438 39.02 3.95 19.12
CA ALA A 438 37.77 4.60 19.49
C ALA A 438 37.29 4.12 20.87
N PRO A 439 36.73 5.00 21.72
CA PRO A 439 36.19 4.61 23.01
C PRO A 439 34.79 3.96 22.87
N ILE A 440 34.72 2.83 22.17
CA ILE A 440 33.50 2.03 21.97
C ILE A 440 33.61 0.75 22.78
N PHE A 441 32.70 0.58 23.73
CA PHE A 441 32.62 -0.60 24.59
C PHE A 441 31.37 -1.38 24.22
N ILE A 442 31.50 -2.67 23.91
CA ILE A 442 30.37 -3.53 23.56
C ILE A 442 30.23 -4.60 24.64
N ASP A 443 29.04 -4.68 25.21
CA ASP A 443 28.65 -5.72 26.14
C ASP A 443 27.51 -6.52 25.51
N ASP A 444 27.74 -7.79 25.24
CA ASP A 444 26.77 -8.69 24.62
C ASP A 444 26.15 -9.69 25.62
N THR A 445 26.14 -9.34 26.91
CA THR A 445 25.55 -10.19 27.95
C THR A 445 24.03 -10.33 27.72
N PRO A 446 23.51 -11.53 27.41
CA PRO A 446 22.09 -11.72 27.17
C PRO A 446 21.30 -11.58 28.48
N GLY A 447 20.07 -11.06 28.40
CA GLY A 447 19.17 -10.96 29.55
C GLY A 447 19.61 -10.01 30.66
N LEU A 448 20.49 -9.05 30.35
CA LEU A 448 21.04 -8.08 31.30
C LEU A 448 19.93 -7.28 32.02
N SER A 449 19.95 -7.27 33.35
CA SER A 449 19.02 -6.46 34.14
C SER A 449 19.43 -4.98 34.16
N ILE A 450 18.47 -4.08 34.44
CA ILE A 450 18.73 -2.63 34.51
C ILE A 450 19.79 -2.29 35.58
N LEU A 451 19.83 -3.04 36.68
CA LEU A 451 20.81 -2.83 37.75
C LEU A 451 22.23 -3.21 37.29
N GLU A 452 22.37 -4.32 36.56
CA GLU A 452 23.65 -4.75 35.99
C GLU A 452 24.14 -3.80 34.90
N LEU A 453 23.23 -3.32 34.03
CA LEU A 453 23.55 -2.28 33.04
C LEU A 453 24.12 -1.04 33.73
N ARG A 454 23.43 -0.54 34.76
CA ARG A 454 23.88 0.65 35.51
C ARG A 454 25.21 0.43 36.21
N ALA A 455 25.47 -0.78 36.72
CA ALA A 455 26.75 -1.12 37.32
C ALA A 455 27.88 -1.16 36.29
N LYS A 456 27.62 -1.69 35.09
CA LYS A 456 28.58 -1.74 33.98
C LYS A 456 28.86 -0.36 33.40
N CYS A 457 27.88 0.52 33.27
CA CYS A 457 28.09 1.91 32.83
C CYS A 457 28.98 2.76 33.76
N ARG A 458 29.17 2.33 35.01
CA ARG A 458 30.04 3.04 35.97
C ARG A 458 31.51 2.63 35.84
N ARG A 459 31.79 1.51 35.19
CA ARG A 459 33.14 1.03 34.86
C ARG A 459 33.51 1.59 33.50
#